data_AF-W4RWG4-F1
#
_entry.id   AF-W4RWG4-F1
#
_cell.length_a   1.000
_cell.length_b   1.000
_cell.length_c   1.000
_cell.angle_alpha   90.00
_cell.angle_beta   90.00
_cell.angle_gamma   90.00
#
_symmetry.space_group_name_H-M   'P 1'
#
loop_
_entity.id
_entity.type
_entity.pdbx_description
1 polymer ?
#
loop_
_entity_poly.entity_id
_entity_poly.type
_entity_poly.pdbx_seq_one_letter_code
_entity_poly.pdbx_strand_id
1 'polypeptide(L)'
;MGKLIKKAVKVTAAATIGLSAYAAVNPIQSEAATTAESLVLKAESHKVPMIRATSVDYNADAVTQPWTIYNNAKKDYAAAKAAVNKTSGTQRQVLSARLDTVKLWIDRTAAYIDAISSGKKLTALQNTLETHLDNGDMPQAVLEYHKLSYEIKKQAIILYRVYGKSTREAILAEYKLPAEAAKREALYPVSIQIELGRLEAALEKEDFETAETHVLNIENWLYEVDGELYDVLESAFLDLLMAYAPTIEEIALVEGFEFTIEDPEANAKDVFLFLDGEGNALDLDPTEYGLVIEDDKGYFNPDGTLTRAFAATGLTNEGTVTVKLVDIALDEVLFEEAIQVVKAN
;
A
#
# COMPACT_ATOMS: atom_id res chain seq x y z
N MET A 1 -65.58 -17.82 -44.66
CA MET A 1 -64.11 -17.66 -44.56
C MET A 1 -63.74 -16.46 -45.44
N GLY A 2 -63.30 -15.29 -44.99
CA GLY A 2 -62.65 -14.86 -43.75
C GLY A 2 -61.42 -14.02 -44.14
N LYS A 3 -61.60 -12.71 -44.36
CA LYS A 3 -60.56 -11.73 -44.76
C LYS A 3 -59.40 -11.71 -43.75
N LEU A 4 -58.15 -11.62 -44.24
CA LEU A 4 -57.00 -11.16 -43.45
C LEU A 4 -56.20 -10.09 -44.21
N ILE A 5 -56.24 -8.88 -43.64
CA ILE A 5 -55.29 -7.79 -43.83
C ILE A 5 -54.64 -7.58 -42.45
N LYS A 6 -53.32 -7.38 -42.37
CA LYS A 6 -52.60 -6.57 -41.35
C LYS A 6 -51.10 -6.52 -41.76
N LYS A 7 -50.64 -5.43 -42.37
CA LYS A 7 -50.12 -4.16 -41.79
C LYS A 7 -48.68 -4.27 -41.26
N ALA A 8 -47.75 -3.77 -42.06
CA ALA A 8 -46.43 -3.33 -41.66
C ALA A 8 -46.53 -2.12 -40.73
N VAL A 9 -45.80 -2.13 -39.61
CA VAL A 9 -45.68 -1.00 -38.70
C VAL A 9 -44.21 -0.58 -38.69
N LYS A 10 -43.92 0.52 -39.39
CA LYS A 10 -42.70 1.31 -39.21
C LYS A 10 -42.81 2.02 -37.87
N VAL A 11 -41.90 1.72 -36.96
CA VAL A 11 -41.77 2.44 -35.69
C VAL A 11 -40.99 3.73 -35.97
N THR A 12 -41.73 4.81 -36.23
CA THR A 12 -41.20 6.18 -36.17
C THR A 12 -41.12 6.59 -34.70
N ALA A 13 -39.91 6.78 -34.19
CA ALA A 13 -39.68 7.41 -32.90
C ALA A 13 -40.12 8.88 -32.97
N ALA A 14 -41.32 9.17 -32.47
CA ALA A 14 -41.77 10.53 -32.24
C ALA A 14 -41.15 11.01 -30.92
N ALA A 15 -40.16 11.89 -31.00
CA ALA A 15 -39.73 12.72 -29.88
C ALA A 15 -40.85 13.72 -29.59
N THR A 16 -41.79 13.34 -28.72
CA THR A 16 -42.74 14.27 -28.13
C THR A 16 -41.99 15.17 -27.16
N ILE A 17 -41.65 16.38 -27.63
CA ILE A 17 -41.37 17.52 -26.74
C ILE A 17 -42.65 17.74 -25.94
N GLY A 18 -42.67 17.24 -24.70
CA GLY A 18 -43.73 17.49 -23.74
C GLY A 18 -43.72 18.95 -23.33
N LEU A 19 -44.33 19.82 -24.15
CA LEU A 19 -44.86 21.09 -23.69
C LEU A 19 -46.06 20.78 -22.80
N SER A 20 -45.81 20.72 -21.49
CA SER A 20 -46.85 20.62 -20.47
C SER A 20 -47.86 21.75 -20.68
N ALA A 21 -49.13 21.38 -20.83
CA ALA A 21 -50.24 22.30 -20.98
C ALA A 21 -50.23 23.35 -19.86
N TYR A 22 -50.17 24.62 -20.23
CA TYR A 22 -50.43 25.74 -19.34
C TYR A 22 -51.89 25.64 -18.88
N ALA A 23 -52.11 25.24 -17.63
CA ALA A 23 -53.42 25.33 -17.01
C ALA A 23 -53.84 26.81 -16.96
N ALA A 24 -55.09 27.08 -17.37
CA ALA A 24 -55.70 28.39 -17.33
C ALA A 24 -55.59 29.01 -15.92
N VAL A 25 -54.99 30.20 -15.85
CA VAL A 25 -54.77 30.94 -14.60
C VAL A 25 -56.08 31.61 -14.18
N ASN A 26 -56.54 31.33 -12.97
CA ASN A 26 -57.67 32.04 -12.35
C ASN A 26 -57.31 33.54 -12.18
N PRO A 27 -58.19 34.51 -12.49
CA PRO A 27 -57.82 35.91 -12.64
C PRO A 27 -57.68 36.73 -11.33
N ILE A 28 -57.34 36.11 -10.20
CA ILE A 28 -57.06 36.83 -8.95
C ILE A 28 -55.77 36.29 -8.33
N GLN A 29 -54.64 36.56 -9.00
CA GLN A 29 -53.31 36.44 -8.42
C GLN A 29 -52.59 37.77 -8.61
N SER A 30 -52.01 38.32 -7.54
CA SER A 30 -51.22 39.56 -7.62
C SER A 30 -50.00 39.39 -8.54
N GLU A 31 -49.45 40.46 -9.10
CA GLU A 31 -48.24 40.40 -9.94
C GLU A 31 -47.03 39.76 -9.22
N ALA A 32 -46.97 39.90 -7.90
CA ALA A 32 -45.97 39.22 -7.08
C ALA A 32 -46.14 37.69 -7.07
N ALA A 33 -47.39 37.21 -7.10
CA ALA A 33 -47.73 35.79 -7.15
C ALA A 33 -47.35 35.16 -8.49
N THR A 34 -47.58 35.84 -9.62
CA THR A 34 -47.20 35.36 -10.95
C THR A 34 -45.69 35.38 -11.18
N THR A 35 -44.99 36.37 -10.60
CA THR A 35 -43.52 36.44 -10.65
C THR A 35 -42.84 35.33 -9.85
N ALA A 36 -43.34 35.00 -8.64
CA ALA A 36 -42.79 33.93 -7.81
C ALA A 36 -42.97 32.55 -8.45
N GLU A 37 -44.14 32.26 -9.02
CA GLU A 37 -44.43 31.02 -9.75
C GLU A 37 -43.46 30.80 -10.92
N SER A 38 -43.25 31.83 -11.75
CA SER A 38 -42.32 31.77 -12.90
C SER A 38 -40.88 31.45 -12.48
N LEU A 39 -40.40 32.07 -11.39
CA LEU A 39 -39.06 31.81 -10.87
C LEU A 39 -38.93 30.40 -10.29
N VAL A 40 -39.97 29.88 -9.63
CA VAL A 40 -39.99 28.50 -9.14
C VAL A 40 -39.95 27.51 -10.31
N LEU A 41 -40.74 27.72 -11.36
CA LEU A 41 -40.68 26.89 -12.58
C LEU A 41 -39.29 26.88 -13.21
N LYS A 42 -38.65 28.06 -13.26
CA LYS A 42 -37.27 28.16 -13.75
C LYS A 42 -36.30 27.36 -12.88
N ALA A 43 -36.41 27.45 -11.56
CA ALA A 43 -35.57 26.67 -10.64
C ALA A 43 -35.82 25.15 -10.79
N GLU A 44 -37.08 24.72 -10.95
CA GLU A 44 -37.46 23.33 -11.17
C GLU A 44 -36.92 22.76 -12.48
N SER A 45 -36.76 23.59 -13.51
CA SER A 45 -36.23 23.17 -14.81
C SER A 45 -34.81 22.57 -14.73
N HIS A 46 -34.05 22.89 -13.67
CA HIS A 46 -32.70 22.35 -13.44
C HIS A 46 -32.68 20.93 -12.88
N LYS A 47 -33.81 20.40 -12.39
CA LYS A 47 -33.88 19.07 -11.77
C LYS A 47 -33.39 17.95 -12.70
N VAL A 48 -33.92 17.88 -13.92
CA VAL A 48 -33.57 16.82 -14.88
C VAL A 48 -32.09 16.93 -15.33
N PRO A 49 -31.57 18.12 -15.69
CA PRO A 49 -30.14 18.30 -15.93
C PRO A 49 -29.25 17.82 -14.77
N MET A 50 -29.58 18.15 -13.52
CA MET A 50 -28.83 17.69 -12.34
C MET A 50 -28.84 16.15 -12.22
N ILE A 51 -30.01 15.51 -12.37
CA ILE A 51 -30.12 14.04 -12.35
C ILE A 51 -29.19 13.41 -13.40
N ARG A 52 -29.29 13.86 -14.66
CA ARG A 52 -28.50 13.30 -15.76
C ARG A 52 -27.00 13.47 -15.54
N ALA A 53 -26.60 14.61 -14.99
CA ALA A 53 -25.19 14.94 -14.77
C ALA A 53 -24.57 14.28 -13.54
N THR A 54 -25.36 13.63 -12.68
CA THR A 54 -24.90 13.05 -11.40
C THR A 54 -25.24 11.57 -11.25
N SER A 55 -25.87 10.96 -12.25
CA SER A 55 -26.25 9.56 -12.22
C SER A 55 -25.67 8.83 -13.43
N VAL A 56 -24.94 7.75 -13.15
CA VAL A 56 -24.29 6.91 -14.17
C VAL A 56 -25.30 6.07 -14.96
N ASP A 57 -26.51 5.89 -14.43
CA ASP A 57 -27.63 5.31 -15.16
C ASP A 57 -28.13 6.21 -16.30
N TYR A 58 -27.59 7.45 -16.39
CA TYR A 58 -27.88 8.42 -17.43
C TYR A 58 -26.60 8.89 -18.13
N ASN A 59 -26.05 10.05 -17.76
CA ASN A 59 -24.95 10.69 -18.49
C ASN A 59 -23.69 10.89 -17.64
N ALA A 60 -23.72 10.60 -16.34
CA ALA A 60 -22.55 10.79 -15.50
C ALA A 60 -21.51 9.68 -15.75
N ASP A 61 -20.24 10.04 -15.64
CA ASP A 61 -19.07 9.19 -15.87
C ASP A 61 -18.30 8.90 -14.57
N ALA A 62 -18.82 9.34 -13.41
CA ALA A 62 -18.13 9.31 -12.11
C ALA A 62 -16.83 10.14 -12.02
N VAL A 63 -16.51 10.97 -13.04
CA VAL A 63 -15.26 11.74 -13.13
C VAL A 63 -15.50 13.24 -13.34
N THR A 64 -16.50 13.60 -14.14
CA THR A 64 -16.80 14.96 -14.52
C THR A 64 -17.62 15.67 -13.44
N GLN A 65 -17.16 16.83 -12.97
CA GLN A 65 -17.87 17.66 -11.99
C GLN A 65 -18.81 18.67 -12.70
N PRO A 66 -20.14 18.60 -12.52
CA PRO A 66 -21.10 19.43 -13.26
C PRO A 66 -21.27 20.84 -12.66
N TRP A 67 -20.18 21.58 -12.49
CA TRP A 67 -20.16 22.90 -11.84
C TRP A 67 -21.12 23.91 -12.49
N THR A 68 -21.20 23.94 -13.82
CA THR A 68 -22.09 24.87 -14.53
C THR A 68 -23.56 24.62 -14.19
N ILE A 69 -23.99 23.35 -14.21
CA ILE A 69 -25.37 22.96 -13.87
C ILE A 69 -25.66 23.28 -12.40
N TYR A 70 -24.74 22.93 -11.50
CA TYR A 70 -24.86 23.19 -10.07
C TYR A 70 -24.99 24.70 -9.76
N ASN A 71 -24.11 25.53 -10.34
CA ASN A 71 -24.09 26.97 -10.09
C ASN A 71 -25.32 27.67 -10.65
N ASN A 72 -25.78 27.27 -11.84
CA ASN A 72 -27.02 27.79 -12.43
C ASN A 72 -28.25 27.42 -11.58
N ALA A 73 -28.35 26.16 -11.13
CA ALA A 73 -29.43 25.71 -10.27
C ALA A 73 -29.45 26.48 -8.93
N LYS A 74 -28.30 26.69 -8.30
CA LYS A 74 -28.18 27.47 -7.06
C LYS A 74 -28.63 28.91 -7.24
N LYS A 75 -28.20 29.56 -8.33
CA LYS A 75 -28.58 30.94 -8.63
C LYS A 75 -30.09 31.08 -8.80
N ASP A 76 -30.70 30.23 -9.62
CA ASP A 76 -32.13 30.29 -9.89
C ASP A 76 -32.97 29.87 -8.66
N TYR A 77 -32.51 28.90 -7.87
CA TYR A 77 -33.11 28.55 -6.58
C TYR A 77 -33.09 29.73 -5.60
N ALA A 78 -31.96 30.43 -5.47
CA ALA A 78 -31.85 31.59 -4.57
C ALA A 78 -32.81 32.72 -4.98
N ALA A 79 -32.90 33.01 -6.28
CA ALA A 79 -33.84 34.00 -6.82
C ALA A 79 -35.30 33.60 -6.55
N ALA A 80 -35.65 32.33 -6.81
CA ALA A 80 -37.00 31.82 -6.54
C ALA A 80 -37.34 31.87 -5.05
N LYS A 81 -36.42 31.43 -4.17
CA LYS A 81 -36.60 31.48 -2.72
C LYS A 81 -36.84 32.90 -2.21
N ALA A 82 -36.08 33.88 -2.71
CA ALA A 82 -36.27 35.28 -2.36
C ALA A 82 -37.66 35.81 -2.78
N ALA A 83 -38.16 35.39 -3.96
CA ALA A 83 -39.50 35.75 -4.42
C ALA A 83 -40.61 35.06 -3.61
N VAL A 84 -40.48 33.76 -3.33
CA VAL A 84 -41.43 32.99 -2.52
C VAL A 84 -41.58 33.57 -1.12
N ASN A 85 -40.49 34.01 -0.50
CA ASN A 85 -40.53 34.65 0.83
C ASN A 85 -41.38 35.93 0.86
N LYS A 86 -41.56 36.62 -0.28
CA LYS A 86 -42.43 37.80 -0.40
C LYS A 86 -43.91 37.45 -0.60
N THR A 87 -44.23 36.22 -1.03
CA THR A 87 -45.62 35.71 -1.09
C THR A 87 -46.12 35.38 0.32
N SER A 88 -47.41 35.09 0.52
CA SER A 88 -47.98 34.76 1.84
C SER A 88 -49.02 33.63 1.77
N GLY A 89 -49.48 33.17 2.94
CA GLY A 89 -50.53 32.16 3.06
C GLY A 89 -50.21 30.84 2.37
N THR A 90 -51.25 30.19 1.82
CA THR A 90 -51.17 28.90 1.13
C THR A 90 -50.19 28.91 -0.05
N GLN A 91 -50.10 30.02 -0.78
CA GLN A 91 -49.20 30.12 -1.93
C GLN A 91 -47.73 29.96 -1.50
N ARG A 92 -47.31 30.63 -0.42
CA ARG A 92 -45.95 30.49 0.12
C ARG A 92 -45.66 29.02 0.46
N GLN A 93 -46.60 28.34 1.11
CA GLN A 93 -46.43 26.94 1.51
C GLN A 93 -46.23 26.02 0.30
N VAL A 94 -47.09 26.16 -0.73
CA VAL A 94 -47.02 25.34 -1.96
C VAL A 94 -45.71 25.57 -2.71
N LEU A 95 -45.30 26.84 -2.88
CA LEU A 95 -44.07 27.16 -3.60
C LEU A 95 -42.81 26.74 -2.84
N SER A 96 -42.80 26.87 -1.51
CA SER A 96 -41.68 26.40 -0.68
C SER A 96 -41.50 24.88 -0.79
N ALA A 97 -42.59 24.11 -0.73
CA ALA A 97 -42.51 22.65 -0.86
C ALA A 97 -41.94 22.20 -2.22
N ARG A 98 -42.26 22.93 -3.29
CA ARG A 98 -41.66 22.72 -4.61
C ARG A 98 -40.17 23.03 -4.63
N LEU A 99 -39.76 24.15 -4.01
CA LEU A 99 -38.36 24.51 -3.87
C LEU A 99 -37.56 23.53 -3.02
N ASP A 100 -38.17 22.85 -2.04
CA ASP A 100 -37.49 21.79 -1.26
C ASP A 100 -37.04 20.63 -2.16
N THR A 101 -37.81 20.30 -3.20
CA THR A 101 -37.39 19.30 -4.20
C THR A 101 -36.19 19.79 -5.01
N VAL A 102 -36.15 21.07 -5.39
CA VAL A 102 -34.99 21.65 -6.10
C VAL A 102 -33.76 21.64 -5.20
N LYS A 103 -33.91 22.04 -3.92
CA LYS A 103 -32.84 22.03 -2.92
C LYS A 103 -32.25 20.64 -2.73
N LEU A 104 -33.10 19.61 -2.65
CA LEU A 104 -32.65 18.22 -2.55
C LEU A 104 -31.70 17.84 -3.70
N TRP A 105 -32.01 18.21 -4.94
CA TRP A 105 -31.15 17.89 -6.09
C TRP A 105 -29.88 18.75 -6.14
N ILE A 106 -29.94 20.00 -5.68
CA ILE A 106 -28.74 20.82 -5.47
C ILE A 106 -27.80 20.14 -4.46
N ASP A 107 -28.33 19.65 -3.34
CA ASP A 107 -27.53 19.00 -2.30
C ASP A 107 -26.92 17.68 -2.76
N ARG A 108 -27.68 16.88 -3.51
CA ARG A 108 -27.15 15.65 -4.14
C ARG A 108 -26.05 15.95 -5.16
N THR A 109 -26.22 17.01 -5.94
CA THR A 109 -25.21 17.46 -6.90
C THR A 109 -23.95 17.94 -6.19
N ALA A 110 -24.08 18.66 -5.07
CA ALA A 110 -22.95 19.04 -4.25
C ALA A 110 -22.20 17.81 -3.72
N ALA A 111 -22.92 16.83 -3.16
CA ALA A 111 -22.31 15.60 -2.65
C ALA A 111 -21.57 14.81 -3.74
N TYR A 112 -22.09 14.77 -4.96
CA TYR A 112 -21.42 14.17 -6.11
C TYR A 112 -20.13 14.91 -6.48
N ILE A 113 -20.18 16.25 -6.54
CA ILE A 113 -18.99 17.10 -6.81
C ILE A 113 -17.92 16.90 -5.73
N ASP A 114 -18.32 16.91 -4.46
CA ASP A 114 -17.42 16.71 -3.32
C ASP A 114 -16.77 15.32 -3.37
N ALA A 115 -17.55 14.28 -3.68
CA ALA A 115 -17.03 12.92 -3.82
C ALA A 115 -15.96 12.80 -4.91
N ILE A 116 -16.14 13.46 -6.06
CA ILE A 116 -15.11 13.49 -7.11
C ILE A 116 -13.86 14.24 -6.63
N SER A 117 -14.01 15.41 -5.98
CA SER A 117 -12.87 16.15 -5.43
C SER A 117 -12.09 15.30 -4.41
N SER A 118 -12.81 14.61 -3.53
CA SER A 118 -12.26 13.67 -2.57
C SER A 118 -11.57 12.48 -3.24
N GLY A 119 -12.15 11.94 -4.30
CA GLY A 119 -11.59 10.86 -5.10
C GLY A 119 -10.27 11.25 -5.76
N LYS A 120 -10.23 12.42 -6.42
CA LYS A 120 -9.00 12.98 -7.02
C LYS A 120 -7.87 13.17 -6.01
N LYS A 121 -8.20 13.49 -4.75
CA LYS A 121 -7.20 13.54 -3.66
C LYS A 121 -6.61 12.17 -3.37
N LEU A 122 -7.41 11.10 -3.39
CA LEU A 122 -6.92 9.73 -3.23
C LEU A 122 -6.01 9.33 -4.38
N THR A 123 -6.39 9.62 -5.63
CA THR A 123 -5.55 9.36 -6.81
C THR A 123 -4.22 10.10 -6.73
N ALA A 124 -4.21 11.37 -6.31
CA ALA A 124 -2.96 12.11 -6.17
C ALA A 124 -2.03 11.47 -5.13
N LEU A 125 -2.56 11.08 -3.96
CA LEU A 125 -1.78 10.42 -2.92
C LEU A 125 -1.30 9.03 -3.32
N GLN A 126 -2.14 8.27 -4.04
CA GLN A 126 -1.77 6.98 -4.64
C GLN A 126 -0.57 7.16 -5.56
N ASN A 127 -0.66 8.06 -6.54
CA ASN A 127 0.41 8.27 -7.51
C ASN A 127 1.72 8.72 -6.84
N THR A 128 1.63 9.56 -5.80
CA THR A 128 2.83 9.98 -5.04
C THR A 128 3.46 8.80 -4.31
N LEU A 129 2.66 7.93 -3.66
CA LEU A 129 3.17 6.71 -3.02
C LEU A 129 3.86 5.80 -4.04
N GLU A 130 3.20 5.49 -5.16
CA GLU A 130 3.74 4.68 -6.24
C GLU A 130 5.06 5.27 -6.77
N THR A 131 5.11 6.60 -6.97
CA THR A 131 6.35 7.28 -7.40
C THR A 131 7.49 7.10 -6.41
N HIS A 132 7.25 7.14 -5.10
CA HIS A 132 8.32 6.91 -4.12
C HIS A 132 8.78 5.46 -4.08
N LEU A 133 7.86 4.50 -4.22
CA LEU A 133 8.18 3.07 -4.31
C LEU A 133 9.02 2.78 -5.56
N ASP A 134 8.60 3.28 -6.72
CA ASP A 134 9.31 3.09 -8.00
C ASP A 134 10.72 3.68 -7.98
N ASN A 135 10.94 4.76 -7.21
CA ASN A 135 12.26 5.39 -7.07
C ASN A 135 13.10 4.81 -5.91
N GLY A 136 12.58 3.82 -5.17
CA GLY A 136 13.25 3.29 -3.97
C GLY A 136 13.37 4.30 -2.81
N ASP A 137 12.61 5.41 -2.82
CA ASP A 137 12.60 6.43 -1.77
C ASP A 137 11.71 5.98 -0.60
N MET A 138 12.18 4.94 0.10
CA MET A 138 11.43 4.25 1.14
C MET A 138 11.03 5.15 2.33
N PRO A 139 11.88 6.09 2.81
CA PRO A 139 11.47 7.01 3.87
C PRO A 139 10.26 7.86 3.48
N GLN A 140 10.20 8.38 2.25
CA GLN A 140 9.01 9.12 1.78
C GLN A 140 7.83 8.18 1.50
N ALA A 141 8.07 6.98 0.97
CA ALA A 141 7.03 5.98 0.76
C ALA A 141 6.27 5.65 2.06
N VAL A 142 6.98 5.49 3.19
CA VAL A 142 6.36 5.29 4.52
C VAL A 142 5.44 6.46 4.90
N LEU A 143 5.89 7.70 4.69
CA LEU A 143 5.09 8.89 5.00
C LEU A 143 3.82 8.96 4.14
N GLU A 144 3.94 8.72 2.84
CA GLU A 144 2.80 8.73 1.92
C GLU A 144 1.85 7.56 2.14
N TYR A 145 2.36 6.37 2.49
CA TYR A 145 1.55 5.22 2.86
C TYR A 145 0.63 5.53 4.05
N HIS A 146 1.15 6.19 5.09
CA HIS A 146 0.35 6.60 6.24
C HIS A 146 -0.66 7.71 5.88
N LYS A 147 -0.27 8.69 5.08
CA LYS A 147 -1.18 9.74 4.59
C LYS A 147 -2.32 9.14 3.76
N LEU A 148 -2.01 8.28 2.80
CA LEU A 148 -2.98 7.58 1.97
C LEU A 148 -3.92 6.72 2.84
N SER A 149 -3.37 5.94 3.77
CA SER A 149 -4.15 5.12 4.71
C SER A 149 -5.15 5.94 5.53
N TYR A 150 -4.74 7.10 6.03
CA TYR A 150 -5.61 8.01 6.77
C TYR A 150 -6.68 8.62 5.87
N GLU A 151 -6.29 9.10 4.69
CA GLU A 151 -7.20 9.77 3.77
C GLU A 151 -8.20 8.80 3.13
N ILE A 152 -7.87 7.53 2.86
CA ILE A 152 -8.84 6.51 2.41
C ILE A 152 -10.01 6.44 3.39
N LYS A 153 -9.74 6.32 4.69
CA LYS A 153 -10.78 6.25 5.74
C LYS A 153 -11.61 7.53 5.80
N LYS A 154 -10.94 8.68 5.75
CA LYS A 154 -11.58 10.01 5.85
C LYS A 154 -12.44 10.33 4.63
N GLN A 155 -11.91 10.13 3.43
CA GLN A 155 -12.59 10.44 2.17
C GLN A 155 -13.73 9.46 1.89
N ALA A 156 -13.63 8.19 2.33
CA ALA A 156 -14.71 7.21 2.20
C ALA A 156 -16.06 7.76 2.69
N ILE A 157 -16.09 8.49 3.81
CA ILE A 157 -17.32 9.09 4.35
C ILE A 157 -17.99 10.02 3.33
N ILE A 158 -17.21 10.77 2.55
CA ILE A 158 -17.71 11.69 1.52
C ILE A 158 -18.20 10.90 0.31
N LEU A 159 -17.44 9.90 -0.14
CA LEU A 159 -17.83 9.05 -1.27
C LEU A 159 -19.15 8.30 -1.00
N TYR A 160 -19.37 7.83 0.24
CA TYR A 160 -20.61 7.14 0.61
C TYR A 160 -21.85 8.05 0.68
N ARG A 161 -21.69 9.39 0.71
CA ARG A 161 -22.83 10.34 0.69
C ARG A 161 -23.50 10.46 -0.67
N VAL A 162 -22.85 10.01 -1.74
CA VAL A 162 -23.40 10.08 -3.09
C VAL A 162 -24.71 9.30 -3.18
N TYR A 163 -25.71 9.93 -3.81
CA TYR A 163 -27.03 9.33 -4.03
C TYR A 163 -27.02 8.44 -5.28
N GLY A 164 -27.70 7.30 -5.19
CA GLY A 164 -27.70 6.28 -6.24
C GLY A 164 -26.62 5.22 -5.99
N LYS A 165 -27.03 3.94 -5.94
CA LYS A 165 -26.12 2.82 -5.66
C LYS A 165 -25.09 2.68 -6.79
N SER A 166 -25.54 2.61 -8.04
CA SER A 166 -24.69 2.48 -9.23
C SER A 166 -23.69 3.63 -9.34
N THR A 167 -24.12 4.88 -9.15
CA THR A 167 -23.22 6.05 -9.17
C THR A 167 -22.16 5.95 -8.09
N ARG A 168 -22.54 5.57 -6.86
CA ARG A 168 -21.61 5.44 -5.76
C ARG A 168 -20.59 4.34 -6.02
N GLU A 169 -21.05 3.18 -6.51
CA GLU A 169 -20.17 2.06 -6.85
C GLU A 169 -19.17 2.45 -7.95
N ALA A 170 -19.61 3.19 -8.98
CA ALA A 170 -18.72 3.70 -10.01
C ALA A 170 -17.65 4.65 -9.45
N ILE A 171 -18.01 5.59 -8.57
CA ILE A 171 -17.05 6.50 -7.92
C ILE A 171 -16.08 5.71 -7.01
N LEU A 172 -16.57 4.71 -6.26
CA LEU A 172 -15.71 3.89 -5.41
C LEU A 172 -14.71 3.08 -6.26
N ALA A 173 -15.15 2.52 -7.38
CA ALA A 173 -14.32 1.79 -8.31
C ALA A 173 -13.26 2.67 -8.99
N GLU A 174 -13.60 3.91 -9.31
CA GLU A 174 -12.68 4.87 -9.93
C GLU A 174 -11.58 5.35 -8.96
N TYR A 175 -11.91 5.58 -7.69
CA TYR A 175 -10.98 6.28 -6.79
C TYR A 175 -10.56 5.50 -5.54
N LYS A 176 -11.51 4.87 -4.83
CA LYS A 176 -11.21 4.26 -3.53
C LYS A 176 -10.56 2.89 -3.69
N LEU A 177 -11.08 2.05 -4.59
CA LEU A 177 -10.56 0.70 -4.77
C LEU A 177 -9.11 0.69 -5.29
N PRO A 178 -8.72 1.53 -6.28
CA PRO A 178 -7.32 1.63 -6.70
C PRO A 178 -6.40 2.10 -5.57
N ALA A 179 -6.80 3.13 -4.81
CA ALA A 179 -6.04 3.59 -3.65
C ALA A 179 -5.86 2.50 -2.57
N GLU A 180 -6.88 1.66 -2.34
CA GLU A 180 -6.78 0.52 -1.43
C GLU A 180 -5.92 -0.63 -1.98
N ALA A 181 -5.84 -0.79 -3.30
CA ALA A 181 -4.95 -1.75 -3.95
C ALA A 181 -3.50 -1.29 -3.81
N ALA A 182 -3.18 -0.04 -4.20
CA ALA A 182 -1.84 0.54 -4.07
C ALA A 182 -1.33 0.49 -2.61
N LYS A 183 -2.19 0.79 -1.64
CA LYS A 183 -1.85 0.62 -0.22
C LYS A 183 -1.51 -0.84 0.10
N ARG A 184 -2.26 -1.81 -0.41
CA ARG A 184 -2.03 -3.23 -0.11
C ARG A 184 -0.72 -3.73 -0.72
N GLU A 185 -0.43 -3.31 -1.95
CA GLU A 185 0.82 -3.62 -2.65
C GLU A 185 2.02 -3.03 -1.91
N ALA A 186 1.89 -1.81 -1.38
CA ALA A 186 2.93 -1.15 -0.59
C ALA A 186 3.14 -1.75 0.82
N LEU A 187 2.33 -2.73 1.26
CA LEU A 187 2.31 -3.19 2.65
C LEU A 187 3.67 -3.75 3.11
N TYR A 188 4.25 -4.69 2.35
CA TYR A 188 5.49 -5.34 2.76
C TYR A 188 6.71 -4.42 2.62
N PRO A 189 6.90 -3.68 1.51
CA PRO A 189 8.00 -2.74 1.40
C PRO A 189 8.03 -1.71 2.53
N VAL A 190 6.87 -1.12 2.86
CA VAL A 190 6.76 -0.15 3.95
C VAL A 190 7.03 -0.79 5.31
N SER A 191 6.55 -2.02 5.52
CA SER A 191 6.79 -2.75 6.77
C SER A 191 8.28 -3.06 6.96
N ILE A 192 8.97 -3.50 5.92
CA ILE A 192 10.41 -3.75 5.94
C ILE A 192 11.17 -2.47 6.28
N GLN A 193 10.87 -1.33 5.64
CA GLN A 193 11.52 -0.06 5.96
C GLN A 193 11.33 0.35 7.43
N ILE A 194 10.16 0.08 8.00
CA ILE A 194 9.89 0.35 9.42
C ILE A 194 10.73 -0.58 10.30
N GLU A 195 10.82 -1.86 9.96
CA GLU A 195 11.64 -2.82 10.70
C GLU A 195 13.13 -2.54 10.58
N LEU A 196 13.63 -2.06 9.43
CA LEU A 196 15.02 -1.61 9.28
C LEU A 196 15.37 -0.53 10.30
N GLY A 197 14.52 0.48 10.45
CA GLY A 197 14.73 1.52 11.47
C GLY A 197 14.60 1.01 12.92
N ARG A 198 13.85 -0.08 13.14
CA ARG A 198 13.76 -0.71 14.47
C ARG A 198 14.97 -1.59 14.77
N LEU A 199 15.46 -2.31 13.77
CA LEU A 199 16.68 -3.09 13.82
C LEU A 199 17.86 -2.19 14.13
N GLU A 200 18.04 -1.10 13.38
CA GLU A 200 19.09 -0.10 13.62
C GLU A 200 19.03 0.41 15.07
N ALA A 201 17.84 0.81 15.54
CA ALA A 201 17.66 1.30 16.92
C ALA A 201 17.85 0.24 18.02
N ALA A 202 17.79 -1.05 17.70
CA ALA A 202 18.10 -2.16 18.60
C ALA A 202 19.60 -2.45 18.62
N LEU A 203 20.24 -2.46 17.44
CA LEU A 203 21.68 -2.63 17.27
C LEU A 203 22.47 -1.49 17.95
N GLU A 204 22.03 -0.24 17.82
CA GLU A 204 22.60 0.91 18.54
C GLU A 204 22.58 0.76 20.07
N LYS A 205 21.71 -0.09 20.60
CA LYS A 205 21.55 -0.35 22.05
C LYS A 205 22.12 -1.70 22.47
N GLU A 206 22.73 -2.45 21.55
CA GLU A 206 23.21 -3.81 21.78
C GLU A 206 22.08 -4.75 22.28
N ASP A 207 20.83 -4.49 21.90
CA ASP A 207 19.67 -5.30 22.25
C ASP A 207 19.47 -6.39 21.20
N PHE A 208 20.35 -7.40 21.23
CA PHE A 208 20.44 -8.43 20.19
C PHE A 208 19.21 -9.34 20.11
N GLU A 209 18.53 -9.61 21.23
CA GLU A 209 17.27 -10.38 21.24
C GLU A 209 16.17 -9.64 20.45
N THR A 210 16.07 -8.32 20.63
CA THR A 210 15.15 -7.48 19.86
C THR A 210 15.60 -7.35 18.40
N ALA A 211 16.90 -7.23 18.15
CA ALA A 211 17.45 -7.16 16.80
C ALA A 211 17.14 -8.44 15.99
N GLU A 212 17.34 -9.62 16.56
CA GLU A 212 17.01 -10.92 15.93
C GLU A 212 15.53 -10.98 15.54
N THR A 213 14.63 -10.48 16.40
CA THR A 213 13.19 -10.41 16.07
C THR A 213 12.93 -9.55 14.83
N HIS A 214 13.63 -8.42 14.69
CA HIS A 214 13.48 -7.53 13.54
C HIS A 214 14.10 -8.11 12.26
N VAL A 215 15.25 -8.79 12.36
CA VAL A 215 15.86 -9.57 11.27
C VAL A 215 14.86 -10.58 10.72
N LEU A 216 14.28 -11.42 11.58
CA LEU A 216 13.32 -12.44 11.17
C LEU A 216 12.08 -11.84 10.50
N ASN A 217 11.59 -10.69 10.96
CA ASN A 217 10.47 -10.01 10.32
C ASN A 217 10.84 -9.53 8.90
N ILE A 218 12.02 -8.92 8.74
CA ILE A 218 12.51 -8.42 7.45
C ILE A 218 12.67 -9.57 6.47
N GLU A 219 13.36 -10.64 6.85
CA GLU A 219 13.56 -11.83 6.02
C GLU A 219 12.24 -12.44 5.57
N ASN A 220 11.30 -12.63 6.51
CA ASN A 220 9.99 -13.21 6.18
C ASN A 220 9.19 -12.34 5.19
N TRP A 221 9.36 -11.02 5.20
CA TRP A 221 8.62 -10.11 4.33
C TRP A 221 9.34 -9.78 3.03
N LEU A 222 10.66 -9.93 2.96
CA LEU A 222 11.43 -9.75 1.73
C LEU A 222 10.93 -10.69 0.63
N TYR A 223 10.54 -11.93 0.96
CA TYR A 223 9.94 -12.88 0.02
C TYR A 223 8.61 -12.43 -0.59
N GLU A 224 7.97 -11.41 -0.03
CA GLU A 224 6.70 -10.84 -0.53
C GLU A 224 6.92 -9.57 -1.37
N VAL A 225 8.17 -9.17 -1.58
CA VAL A 225 8.56 -8.03 -2.42
C VAL A 225 9.18 -8.55 -3.71
N ASP A 226 8.69 -8.07 -4.85
CA ASP A 226 9.17 -8.44 -6.18
C ASP A 226 9.92 -7.28 -6.86
N GLY A 227 10.78 -7.62 -7.83
CA GLY A 227 11.38 -6.67 -8.76
C GLY A 227 12.49 -5.79 -8.14
N GLU A 228 12.74 -4.63 -8.74
CA GLU A 228 13.83 -3.73 -8.32
C GLU A 228 13.73 -3.28 -6.85
N LEU A 229 12.52 -3.27 -6.29
CA LEU A 229 12.30 -2.89 -4.90
C LEU A 229 12.82 -3.95 -3.91
N TYR A 230 12.86 -5.22 -4.31
CA TYR A 230 13.52 -6.27 -3.53
C TYR A 230 15.00 -5.94 -3.35
N ASP A 231 15.70 -5.68 -4.46
CA ASP A 231 17.14 -5.40 -4.46
C ASP A 231 17.49 -4.18 -3.59
N VAL A 232 16.66 -3.13 -3.65
CA VAL A 232 16.83 -1.92 -2.83
C VAL A 232 16.72 -2.23 -1.33
N LEU A 233 15.71 -3.01 -0.94
CA LEU A 233 15.46 -3.34 0.47
C LEU A 233 16.44 -4.36 1.01
N GLU A 234 16.80 -5.37 0.20
CA GLU A 234 17.83 -6.36 0.54
C GLU A 234 19.19 -5.67 0.72
N SER A 235 19.58 -4.78 -0.20
CA SER A 235 20.83 -4.03 -0.07
C SER A 235 20.84 -3.18 1.20
N ALA A 236 19.76 -2.45 1.48
CA ALA A 236 19.65 -1.64 2.70
C ALA A 236 19.71 -2.49 3.98
N PHE A 237 19.14 -3.69 3.94
CA PHE A 237 19.19 -4.64 5.05
C PHE A 237 20.61 -5.17 5.27
N LEU A 238 21.28 -5.64 4.22
CA LEU A 238 22.65 -6.15 4.30
C LEU A 238 23.64 -5.05 4.69
N ASP A 239 23.50 -3.84 4.14
CA ASP A 239 24.32 -2.69 4.50
C ASP A 239 24.18 -2.35 5.99
N LEU A 240 22.97 -2.42 6.53
CA LEU A 240 22.73 -2.21 7.96
C LEU A 240 23.40 -3.30 8.80
N LEU A 241 23.25 -4.58 8.43
CA LEU A 241 23.92 -5.67 9.15
C LEU A 241 25.44 -5.52 9.11
N MET A 242 26.02 -5.20 7.95
CA MET A 242 27.46 -4.97 7.80
C MET A 242 27.96 -3.78 8.61
N ALA A 243 27.18 -2.70 8.72
CA ALA A 243 27.55 -1.53 9.51
C ALA A 243 27.69 -1.83 11.02
N TYR A 244 27.01 -2.88 11.50
CA TYR A 244 27.07 -3.36 12.87
C TYR A 244 27.75 -4.73 12.99
N ALA A 245 28.37 -5.23 11.92
CA ALA A 245 29.14 -6.45 11.97
C ALA A 245 30.32 -6.24 12.93
N PRO A 246 30.57 -7.18 13.86
CA PRO A 246 31.69 -7.05 14.76
C PRO A 246 32.99 -7.00 13.96
N THR A 247 33.86 -6.05 14.31
CA THR A 247 35.20 -6.00 13.72
C THR A 247 36.04 -7.08 14.35
N ILE A 248 36.54 -8.01 13.53
CA ILE A 248 37.53 -8.99 13.94
C ILE A 248 38.87 -8.26 14.06
N GLU A 249 39.35 -8.05 15.27
CA GLU A 249 40.65 -7.39 15.55
C GLU A 249 41.76 -8.42 15.73
N GLU A 250 41.43 -9.57 16.31
CA GLU A 250 42.35 -10.67 16.50
C GLU A 250 41.67 -12.00 16.20
N ILE A 251 42.42 -12.91 15.59
CA ILE A 251 42.04 -14.33 15.50
C ILE A 251 43.05 -15.07 16.36
N ALA A 252 42.57 -15.93 17.24
CA ALA A 252 43.38 -16.74 18.13
C ALA A 252 43.03 -18.22 17.98
N LEU A 253 43.87 -19.08 18.53
CA LEU A 253 43.62 -20.53 18.58
C LEU A 253 43.08 -20.90 19.96
N VAL A 254 42.14 -21.84 20.01
CA VAL A 254 41.72 -22.44 21.27
C VAL A 254 42.86 -23.33 21.79
N GLU A 255 43.52 -22.90 22.86
CA GLU A 255 44.63 -23.66 23.45
C GLU A 255 44.20 -25.06 23.89
N GLY A 256 44.96 -26.07 23.46
CA GLY A 256 44.72 -27.46 23.85
C GLY A 256 43.47 -28.08 23.21
N PHE A 257 42.95 -27.50 22.13
CA PHE A 257 41.85 -28.09 21.37
C PHE A 257 42.27 -29.44 20.76
N GLU A 258 41.39 -30.44 20.87
CA GLU A 258 41.57 -31.77 20.31
C GLU A 258 40.26 -32.23 19.68
N PHE A 259 40.31 -32.87 18.53
CA PHE A 259 39.14 -33.57 17.98
C PHE A 259 39.03 -34.95 18.59
N THR A 260 37.81 -35.36 18.90
CA THR A 260 37.54 -36.72 19.37
C THR A 260 37.16 -37.59 18.16
N ILE A 261 37.72 -38.81 18.06
CA ILE A 261 37.23 -39.77 17.05
C ILE A 261 35.76 -40.08 17.30
N GLU A 262 35.06 -40.46 16.25
CA GLU A 262 33.65 -40.83 16.31
C GLU A 262 32.70 -39.69 16.74
N ASP A 263 33.18 -38.45 16.79
CA ASP A 263 32.34 -37.26 16.96
C ASP A 263 31.81 -36.78 15.59
N PRO A 264 30.51 -36.98 15.28
CA PRO A 264 29.93 -36.53 14.03
C PRO A 264 29.69 -35.01 13.99
N GLU A 265 29.83 -34.32 15.12
CA GLU A 265 29.62 -32.87 15.24
C GLU A 265 30.94 -32.08 15.21
N ALA A 266 32.08 -32.77 15.09
CA ALA A 266 33.39 -32.14 14.99
C ALA A 266 33.42 -31.07 13.89
N ASN A 267 33.73 -29.83 14.27
CA ASN A 267 33.84 -28.72 13.34
C ASN A 267 35.21 -28.05 13.47
N ALA A 268 35.89 -27.89 12.33
CA ALA A 268 37.21 -27.28 12.31
C ALA A 268 37.21 -25.79 12.62
N LYS A 269 36.07 -25.11 12.55
CA LYS A 269 35.95 -23.71 12.98
C LYS A 269 36.15 -23.53 14.48
N ASP A 270 35.86 -24.56 15.28
CA ASP A 270 35.94 -24.51 16.74
C ASP A 270 37.39 -24.41 17.25
N VAL A 271 38.38 -24.61 16.36
CA VAL A 271 39.80 -24.39 16.62
C VAL A 271 40.12 -22.89 16.73
N PHE A 272 39.33 -22.03 16.11
CA PHE A 272 39.58 -20.60 15.98
C PHE A 272 38.66 -19.80 16.91
N LEU A 273 39.24 -18.82 17.60
CA LEU A 273 38.53 -17.78 18.34
C LEU A 273 38.67 -16.48 17.58
N PHE A 274 37.54 -15.86 17.23
CA PHE A 274 37.51 -14.54 16.66
C PHE A 274 37.28 -13.55 17.79
N LEU A 275 38.12 -12.52 17.91
CA LEU A 275 38.10 -11.58 19.02
C LEU A 275 37.85 -10.15 18.52
N ASP A 276 37.06 -9.41 19.27
CA ASP A 276 36.92 -7.96 19.10
C ASP A 276 38.12 -7.18 19.67
N GLY A 277 38.12 -5.86 19.52
CA GLY A 277 39.18 -4.98 20.04
C GLY A 277 39.28 -4.91 21.57
N GLU A 278 38.31 -5.47 22.29
CA GLU A 278 38.33 -5.62 23.74
C GLU A 278 38.80 -7.02 24.18
N GLY A 279 39.02 -7.93 23.22
CA GLY A 279 39.43 -9.32 23.46
C GLY A 279 38.26 -10.25 23.79
N ASN A 280 37.01 -9.85 23.56
CA ASN A 280 35.85 -10.72 23.74
C ASN A 280 35.71 -11.64 22.53
N ALA A 281 35.33 -12.90 22.77
CA ALA A 281 35.04 -13.85 21.71
C ALA A 281 33.76 -13.46 20.96
N LEU A 282 33.85 -13.42 19.63
CA LEU A 282 32.78 -13.19 18.70
C LEU A 282 32.20 -14.53 18.27
N ASP A 283 30.87 -14.66 18.36
CA ASP A 283 30.14 -15.79 17.79
C ASP A 283 29.84 -15.46 16.32
N LEU A 284 30.70 -15.92 15.41
CA LEU A 284 30.59 -15.64 13.98
C LEU A 284 30.86 -16.89 13.13
N ASP A 285 30.23 -16.96 11.96
CA ASP A 285 30.56 -17.94 10.94
C ASP A 285 31.69 -17.37 10.05
N PRO A 286 32.89 -17.96 10.03
CA PRO A 286 34.00 -17.45 9.24
C PRO A 286 33.68 -17.35 7.74
N THR A 287 32.79 -18.19 7.22
CA THR A 287 32.45 -18.18 5.79
C THR A 287 31.69 -16.92 5.36
N GLU A 288 30.96 -16.28 6.28
CA GLU A 288 30.30 -15.00 6.05
C GLU A 288 31.29 -13.84 5.86
N TYR A 289 32.52 -14.02 6.34
CA TYR A 289 33.62 -13.06 6.24
C TYR A 289 34.62 -13.43 5.13
N GLY A 290 34.27 -14.38 4.25
CA GLY A 290 35.15 -14.84 3.18
C GLY A 290 36.33 -15.69 3.66
N LEU A 291 36.25 -16.20 4.89
CA LEU A 291 37.24 -17.09 5.48
C LEU A 291 36.79 -18.55 5.32
N VAL A 292 37.69 -19.43 4.92
CA VAL A 292 37.41 -20.86 4.77
C VAL A 292 38.43 -21.74 5.47
N ILE A 293 37.99 -22.95 5.76
CA ILE A 293 38.82 -23.99 6.34
C ILE A 293 39.45 -24.85 5.24
N GLU A 294 40.75 -25.10 5.38
CA GLU A 294 41.46 -26.16 4.67
C GLU A 294 42.11 -27.13 5.65
N ASP A 295 42.17 -28.42 5.31
CA ASP A 295 42.88 -29.41 6.12
C ASP A 295 43.72 -30.36 5.27
N ASP A 296 44.80 -30.88 5.85
CA ASP A 296 45.75 -31.74 5.14
C ASP A 296 45.30 -33.20 4.98
N LYS A 297 44.17 -33.60 5.58
CA LYS A 297 43.61 -34.96 5.55
C LYS A 297 42.32 -35.09 4.73
N GLY A 298 41.71 -33.97 4.31
CA GLY A 298 40.40 -33.94 3.66
C GLY A 298 39.25 -34.34 4.58
N TYR A 299 39.38 -34.05 5.87
CA TYR A 299 38.35 -34.34 6.87
C TYR A 299 37.21 -33.34 6.83
N PHE A 300 37.48 -32.08 6.52
CA PHE A 300 36.53 -30.98 6.62
C PHE A 300 36.22 -30.37 5.24
N ASN A 301 35.01 -29.84 5.09
CA ASN A 301 34.60 -28.99 3.99
C ASN A 301 35.11 -27.54 4.25
N PRO A 302 35.04 -26.64 3.25
CA PRO A 302 35.43 -25.24 3.44
C PRO A 302 34.68 -24.48 4.55
N ASP A 303 33.47 -24.92 4.91
CA ASP A 303 32.67 -24.38 6.02
C ASP A 303 33.06 -24.94 7.41
N GLY A 304 34.12 -25.76 7.47
CA GLY A 304 34.63 -26.41 8.67
C GLY A 304 33.86 -27.67 9.08
N THR A 305 32.73 -27.99 8.46
CA THR A 305 31.97 -29.21 8.78
C THR A 305 32.66 -30.47 8.25
N LEU A 306 32.39 -31.64 8.82
CA LEU A 306 32.92 -32.90 8.29
C LEU A 306 32.46 -33.17 6.85
N THR A 307 33.36 -33.68 6.02
CA THR A 307 32.99 -34.16 4.68
C THR A 307 31.99 -35.32 4.79
N ARG A 308 31.26 -35.58 3.70
CA ARG A 308 30.27 -36.68 3.64
C ARG A 308 30.81 -38.04 4.06
N ALA A 309 32.10 -38.30 3.87
CA ALA A 309 32.73 -39.56 4.26
C ALA A 309 32.79 -39.75 5.78
N PHE A 310 32.82 -38.66 6.55
CA PHE A 310 32.98 -38.66 8.01
C PHE A 310 31.75 -38.14 8.76
N ALA A 311 30.84 -37.40 8.11
CA ALA A 311 29.65 -36.83 8.76
C ALA A 311 28.74 -37.83 9.49
N ALA A 312 28.75 -39.12 9.10
CA ALA A 312 27.95 -40.17 9.74
C ALA A 312 28.68 -40.90 10.87
N THR A 313 30.02 -40.87 10.89
CA THR A 313 30.85 -41.71 11.76
C THR A 313 31.88 -40.94 12.56
N GLY A 314 31.95 -39.61 12.40
CA GLY A 314 33.07 -38.80 12.89
C GLY A 314 34.41 -39.16 12.26
N LEU A 315 35.47 -38.59 12.82
CA LEU A 315 36.85 -38.95 12.50
C LEU A 315 37.15 -40.38 12.94
N THR A 316 37.94 -41.14 12.18
CA THR A 316 38.08 -42.60 12.41
C THR A 316 39.48 -43.05 12.84
N ASN A 317 40.46 -42.16 12.78
CA ASN A 317 41.85 -42.47 13.12
C ASN A 317 42.44 -41.41 14.04
N GLU A 318 43.19 -41.85 15.05
CA GLU A 318 44.04 -40.97 15.85
C GLU A 318 45.18 -40.41 15.00
N GLY A 319 45.66 -39.22 15.34
CA GLY A 319 46.80 -38.60 14.69
C GLY A 319 46.71 -37.09 14.68
N THR A 320 47.57 -36.45 13.88
CA THR A 320 47.60 -34.99 13.77
C THR A 320 46.98 -34.57 12.44
N VAL A 321 46.09 -33.58 12.50
CA VAL A 321 45.52 -32.88 11.34
C VAL A 321 45.98 -31.43 11.38
N THR A 322 46.49 -30.93 10.27
CA THR A 322 46.81 -29.51 10.12
C THR A 322 45.58 -28.82 9.55
N VAL A 323 45.05 -27.84 10.29
CA VAL A 323 43.91 -27.03 9.90
C VAL A 323 44.39 -25.61 9.60
N LYS A 324 43.89 -25.03 8.52
CA LYS A 324 44.20 -23.67 8.07
C LYS A 324 42.93 -22.84 7.98
N LEU A 325 43.04 -21.58 8.35
CA LEU A 325 42.04 -20.56 8.08
C LEU A 325 42.57 -19.67 6.95
N VAL A 326 41.84 -19.62 5.84
CA VAL A 326 42.27 -18.95 4.61
C VAL A 326 41.31 -17.83 4.26
N ASP A 327 41.84 -16.65 3.99
CA ASP A 327 41.08 -15.55 3.40
C ASP A 327 41.05 -15.72 1.87
N ILE A 328 39.87 -15.97 1.32
CA ILE A 328 39.70 -16.23 -0.12
C ILE A 328 39.95 -14.97 -0.95
N ALA A 329 39.60 -13.79 -0.43
CA ALA A 329 39.73 -12.55 -1.18
C ALA A 329 41.21 -12.17 -1.35
N LEU A 330 42.02 -12.47 -0.33
CA LEU A 330 43.45 -12.21 -0.33
C LEU A 330 44.31 -13.39 -0.82
N ASP A 331 43.72 -14.59 -0.93
CA ASP A 331 44.43 -15.84 -1.21
C ASP A 331 45.56 -16.07 -0.18
N GLU A 332 45.28 -15.78 1.09
CA GLU A 332 46.25 -15.77 2.18
C GLU A 332 45.83 -16.71 3.33
N VAL A 333 46.79 -17.49 3.83
CA VAL A 333 46.60 -18.30 5.05
C VAL A 333 46.78 -17.39 6.27
N LEU A 334 45.70 -17.13 6.99
CA LEU A 334 45.71 -16.30 8.19
C LEU A 334 46.26 -17.07 9.39
N PHE A 335 45.85 -18.33 9.54
CA PHE A 335 46.29 -19.23 10.62
C PHE A 335 46.52 -20.64 10.11
N GLU A 336 47.47 -21.34 10.73
CA GLU A 336 47.76 -22.75 10.48
C GLU A 336 48.18 -23.40 11.79
N GLU A 337 47.48 -24.46 12.21
CA GLU A 337 47.76 -25.16 13.46
C GLU A 337 47.63 -26.68 13.30
N ALA A 338 48.43 -27.42 14.07
CA ALA A 338 48.44 -28.88 14.08
C ALA A 338 47.64 -29.41 15.29
N ILE A 339 46.42 -29.89 15.03
CA ILE A 339 45.47 -30.35 16.03
C ILE A 339 45.53 -31.87 16.19
N GLN A 340 45.42 -32.37 17.42
CA GLN A 340 45.37 -33.81 17.68
C GLN A 340 43.95 -34.34 17.53
N VAL A 341 43.84 -35.51 16.90
CA VAL A 341 42.67 -36.36 16.88
C VAL A 341 42.92 -37.51 17.84
N VAL A 342 42.10 -37.61 18.89
CA VAL A 342 42.30 -38.54 20.01
C VAL A 342 41.08 -39.42 20.24
N LYS A 343 41.26 -40.54 20.95
CA LYS A 343 40.13 -41.32 21.46
C LYS A 343 39.37 -40.56 22.54
N ALA A 344 38.04 -40.72 22.54
CA ALA A 344 37.21 -40.30 23.65
C ALA A 344 37.71 -40.98 24.94
N ASN A 345 37.98 -40.20 25.98
CA ASN A 345 38.43 -40.70 27.29
C ASN A 345 37.29 -41.29 28.12
#